data_AF-A0AAC9UI81-F1
#
_entry.id   AF-A0AAC9UI81-F1
#
_cell.length_a   1.000
_cell.length_b   1.000
_cell.length_c   1.000
_cell.angle_alpha   90.00
_cell.angle_beta   90.00
_cell.angle_gamma   90.00
#
_symmetry.space_group_name_H-M   'P 1'
#
loop_
_entity.id
_entity.type
_entity.pdbx_description
1 polymer ?
#
loop_
_entity_poly.entity_id
_entity_poly.type
_entity_poly.pdbx_seq_one_letter_code
_entity_poly.pdbx_strand_id
1 'polypeptide(L)'
;MKLKLLNDLKTAVVKAPLNFEFGGVLFKFTAHIKLVTESELKLLTEKQGANDGEIVRELLISWDGFVDDGKDVPFANDTLEELLAYSGITARLSVECINAQYRIHEKN
;
A
#
# COMPACT_ATOMS: atom_id res chain seq x y z
N MET A 1 -13.71 -7.13 -22.49
CA MET A 1 -13.50 -8.33 -21.63
C MET A 1 -14.86 -8.84 -21.17
N LYS A 2 -15.12 -10.16 -21.16
CA LYS A 2 -16.49 -10.73 -21.07
C LYS A 2 -16.98 -11.12 -19.65
N LEU A 3 -16.13 -11.07 -18.61
CA LEU A 3 -16.49 -11.50 -17.25
C LEU A 3 -16.65 -10.30 -16.31
N LYS A 4 -17.84 -10.11 -15.75
CA LYS A 4 -18.19 -8.98 -14.86
C LYS A 4 -17.36 -8.96 -13.58
N LEU A 5 -17.22 -10.12 -12.91
CA LEU A 5 -16.44 -10.24 -11.66
C LEU A 5 -15.00 -9.75 -11.82
N LEU A 6 -14.34 -10.11 -12.93
CA LEU A 6 -12.97 -9.67 -13.20
C LEU A 6 -12.88 -8.18 -13.56
N ASN A 7 -13.97 -7.58 -14.05
CA ASN A 7 -14.00 -6.15 -14.31
C ASN A 7 -14.14 -5.34 -13.02
N ASP A 8 -14.90 -5.85 -12.06
CA ASP A 8 -15.06 -5.22 -10.73
C ASP A 8 -13.73 -5.21 -9.96
N LEU A 9 -12.85 -6.21 -10.19
CA LEU A 9 -11.50 -6.26 -9.61
C LEU A 9 -10.60 -5.09 -10.00
N LYS A 10 -10.83 -4.44 -11.14
CA LYS A 10 -10.01 -3.29 -11.58
C LYS A 10 -10.10 -2.09 -10.65
N THR A 11 -11.17 -2.01 -9.88
CA THR A 11 -11.43 -0.96 -8.89
C THR A 11 -11.37 -1.50 -7.46
N ALA A 12 -10.99 -2.77 -7.29
CA ALA A 12 -10.91 -3.37 -5.97
C ALA A 12 -9.72 -2.81 -5.19
N VAL A 13 -9.95 -2.67 -3.89
CA VAL A 13 -8.99 -2.15 -2.93
C VAL A 13 -8.84 -3.16 -1.81
N VAL A 14 -7.61 -3.54 -1.51
CA VAL A 14 -7.26 -4.40 -0.38
C VAL A 14 -7.00 -3.51 0.83
N LYS A 15 -7.69 -3.78 1.94
CA LYS A 15 -7.41 -3.12 3.23
C LYS A 15 -6.34 -3.91 3.98
N ALA A 16 -5.22 -3.28 4.29
CA ALA A 16 -4.10 -3.89 4.98
C ALA A 16 -3.80 -3.14 6.29
N PRO A 17 -4.15 -3.71 7.46
CA PRO A 17 -3.79 -3.09 8.74
C PRO A 17 -2.28 -3.15 8.94
N LEU A 18 -1.69 -1.99 9.23
CA LEU A 18 -0.30 -1.79 9.55
C LEU A 18 -0.17 -1.43 11.03
N ASN A 19 0.81 -2.04 11.69
CA ASN A 19 1.17 -1.77 13.07
C ASN A 19 2.66 -2.10 13.24
N PHE A 20 3.51 -1.09 13.22
CA PHE A 20 4.96 -1.26 13.33
C PHE A 20 5.61 -0.07 14.02
N GLU A 21 6.78 -0.29 14.61
CA GLU A 21 7.58 0.77 15.23
C GLU A 21 8.83 1.05 14.37
N PHE A 22 9.18 2.33 14.24
CA PHE A 22 10.42 2.75 13.60
C PHE A 22 11.05 3.90 14.41
N GLY A 23 12.30 3.71 14.86
CA GLY A 23 13.00 4.71 15.65
C GLY A 23 12.32 5.09 16.97
N GLY A 24 11.54 4.18 17.57
CA GLY A 24 10.76 4.44 18.79
C GLY A 24 9.40 5.10 18.54
N VAL A 25 9.00 5.32 17.28
CA VAL A 25 7.71 5.90 16.90
C VAL A 25 6.79 4.81 16.34
N LEU A 26 5.57 4.75 16.88
CA LEU A 26 4.56 3.78 16.46
C LEU A 26 3.77 4.29 15.25
N PHE A 27 3.74 3.51 14.19
CA PHE A 27 2.89 3.69 13.03
C PHE A 27 1.78 2.65 13.03
N LYS A 28 0.54 3.11 13.18
CA LYS A 28 -0.66 2.25 13.19
C LYS A 28 -1.76 2.89 12.36
N PHE A 29 -2.13 2.23 11.27
CA PHE A 29 -3.19 2.67 10.35
C PHE A 29 -3.59 1.53 9.43
N THR A 30 -4.64 1.69 8.63
CA THR A 30 -5.03 0.72 7.61
C THR A 30 -4.72 1.27 6.24
N ALA A 31 -3.77 0.67 5.53
CA ALA A 31 -3.45 1.02 4.15
C ALA A 31 -4.55 0.52 3.21
N HIS A 32 -4.89 1.34 2.22
CA HIS A 32 -5.75 0.98 1.11
C HIS A 32 -4.91 0.79 -0.14
N ILE A 33 -4.80 -0.46 -0.57
CA ILE A 33 -3.89 -0.88 -1.63
C ILE A 33 -4.70 -1.24 -2.86
N LYS A 34 -4.37 -0.63 -3.99
CA LYS A 34 -4.95 -0.97 -5.29
C LYS A 34 -4.63 -2.42 -5.64
N LEU A 35 -5.64 -3.18 -6.03
CA LEU A 35 -5.43 -4.51 -6.60
C LEU A 35 -4.95 -4.37 -8.05
N VAL A 36 -3.87 -5.06 -8.40
CA VAL A 36 -3.33 -5.10 -9.76
C VAL A 36 -3.22 -6.53 -10.27
N THR A 37 -3.09 -6.69 -11.59
CA THR A 37 -2.81 -7.98 -12.22
C THR A 37 -1.38 -8.44 -11.93
N GLU A 38 -1.13 -9.74 -12.07
CA GLU A 38 0.24 -10.30 -11.92
C GLU A 38 1.23 -9.64 -12.89
N SER A 39 0.81 -9.34 -14.12
CA SER A 39 1.65 -8.68 -15.11
C SER A 39 2.03 -7.26 -14.69
N GLU A 40 1.10 -6.48 -14.14
CA GLU A 40 1.38 -5.15 -13.59
C GLU A 40 2.31 -5.22 -12.38
N LEU A 41 2.09 -6.18 -11.47
CA LEU A 41 2.96 -6.37 -10.32
C LEU A 41 4.39 -6.71 -10.73
N LYS A 42 4.59 -7.63 -11.68
CA LYS A 42 5.92 -7.97 -12.20
C LYS A 42 6.61 -6.77 -12.84
N LEU A 43 5.88 -5.95 -13.60
CA LEU A 43 6.44 -4.73 -14.17
C LEU A 43 6.93 -3.75 -13.09
N LEU A 44 6.24 -3.68 -11.95
CA LEU A 44 6.64 -2.84 -10.82
C LEU A 44 7.86 -3.41 -10.07
N THR A 45 7.94 -4.73 -9.88
CA THR A 45 8.96 -5.36 -9.03
C THR A 45 10.22 -5.83 -9.77
N GLU A 46 10.11 -6.18 -11.06
CA GLU A 46 11.21 -6.74 -11.86
C GLU A 46 11.90 -5.69 -12.75
N LYS A 47 11.39 -4.46 -12.79
CA LYS A 47 12.04 -3.34 -13.49
C LYS A 47 13.44 -3.17 -12.92
N GLN A 48 14.44 -3.06 -13.80
CA GLN A 48 15.81 -2.79 -13.39
C GLN A 48 15.85 -1.42 -12.69
N GLY A 49 16.18 -1.41 -11.40
CA GLY A 49 16.07 -0.21 -10.55
C GLY A 49 14.68 0.02 -9.94
N ALA A 50 13.83 -1.00 -9.85
CA ALA A 50 12.60 -0.97 -9.06
C ALA A 50 12.88 -0.37 -7.68
N ASN A 51 12.24 0.75 -7.40
CA ASN A 51 12.39 1.49 -6.17
C ASN A 51 11.13 1.25 -5.33
N ASP A 52 11.30 0.85 -4.08
CA ASP A 52 10.21 0.69 -3.11
C ASP A 52 9.28 1.90 -3.08
N GLY A 53 9.81 3.11 -3.24
CA GLY A 53 8.99 4.32 -3.33
C GLY A 53 8.11 4.39 -4.58
N GLU A 54 8.53 3.86 -5.73
CA GLU A 54 7.67 3.75 -6.92
C GLU A 54 6.53 2.76 -6.66
N ILE A 55 6.84 1.62 -6.05
CA ILE A 55 5.85 0.58 -5.70
C ILE A 55 4.78 1.16 -4.77
N VAL A 56 5.19 1.89 -3.73
CA VAL A 56 4.24 2.50 -2.79
C VAL A 56 3.39 3.56 -3.48
N ARG A 57 3.97 4.46 -4.29
CA ARG A 57 3.19 5.50 -4.99
C ARG A 57 2.15 4.94 -5.95
N GLU A 58 2.46 3.82 -6.61
CA GLU A 58 1.55 3.20 -7.57
C GLU A 58 0.43 2.38 -6.90
N LEU A 59 0.73 1.77 -5.74
CA LEU A 59 -0.18 0.80 -5.11
C LEU A 59 -0.92 1.34 -3.89
N LEU A 60 -0.33 2.25 -3.10
CA LEU A 60 -0.97 2.84 -1.92
C LEU A 60 -1.81 4.06 -2.34
N ILE A 61 -3.13 3.92 -2.31
CA ILE A 61 -4.04 4.95 -2.83
C ILE A 61 -4.79 5.73 -1.74
N SER A 62 -4.80 5.23 -0.50
CA SER A 62 -5.30 5.93 0.69
C SER A 62 -4.92 5.19 1.98
N TRP A 63 -5.30 5.73 3.13
CA TRP A 63 -5.29 5.01 4.42
C TRP A 63 -6.43 5.50 5.33
N ASP A 64 -6.83 4.64 6.27
CA ASP A 64 -7.74 4.97 7.37
C ASP A 64 -6.99 4.93 8.71
N GLY A 65 -7.35 5.83 9.64
CA GLY A 65 -6.92 5.76 11.04
C GLY A 65 -5.44 6.01 11.29
N PHE A 66 -4.77 6.77 10.41
CA PHE A 66 -3.44 7.28 10.68
C PHE A 66 -3.56 8.52 11.58
N VAL A 67 -3.09 8.41 12.82
CA VAL A 67 -3.19 9.47 13.83
C VAL A 67 -1.80 9.97 14.17
N ASP A 68 -1.62 11.28 14.14
CA ASP A 68 -0.43 11.99 14.60
C ASP A 68 -0.83 13.14 15.55
N ASP A 69 -0.13 13.26 16.68
CA ASP A 69 -0.45 14.21 17.76
C ASP A 69 -1.96 14.26 18.13
N GLY A 70 -2.60 13.09 18.18
CA GLY A 70 -4.02 12.94 18.51
C GLY A 70 -4.99 13.41 17.42
N LYS A 71 -4.52 13.71 16.21
CA LYS A 71 -5.35 14.13 15.07
C LYS A 71 -5.24 13.12 13.93
N ASP A 72 -6.36 12.90 13.24
CA ASP A 72 -6.35 12.12 12.01
C ASP A 72 -5.56 12.84 10.91
N VAL A 73 -4.64 12.11 10.31
CA VAL A 73 -3.83 12.53 9.16
C VAL A 73 -4.49 11.97 7.89
N PRO A 74 -5.21 12.80 7.12
CA PRO A 74 -5.83 12.34 5.88
C PRO A 74 -4.75 11.92 4.87
N PHE A 75 -5.12 11.03 3.96
CA PHE A 75 -4.21 10.70 2.87
C PHE A 75 -3.96 11.92 1.98
N ALA A 76 -2.69 12.28 1.84
CA ALA A 76 -2.23 13.34 0.98
C ALA A 76 -0.83 12.99 0.42
N ASN A 77 -0.55 13.45 -0.80
CA ASN A 77 0.69 13.10 -1.50
C ASN A 77 1.93 13.64 -0.76
N ASP A 78 1.85 14.85 -0.20
CA ASP A 78 2.91 15.45 0.60
C ASP A 78 3.23 14.60 1.84
N THR A 79 2.22 14.17 2.59
CA THR A 79 2.40 13.24 3.73
C THR A 79 2.99 11.91 3.28
N LEU A 80 2.57 11.38 2.13
CA LEU A 80 3.16 10.17 1.58
C LEU A 80 4.64 10.37 1.28
N GLU A 81 5.03 11.48 0.63
CA GLU A 81 6.43 11.78 0.34
C GLU A 81 7.28 11.94 1.62
N GLU A 82 6.71 12.53 2.68
CA GLU A 82 7.37 12.61 3.99
C GLU A 82 7.63 11.22 4.60
N LEU A 83 6.65 10.30 4.53
CA LEU A 83 6.85 8.91 4.94
C LEU A 83 7.93 8.22 4.09
N LEU A 84 7.92 8.45 2.78
CA LEU A 84 8.84 7.83 1.83
C LEU A 84 10.28 8.37 1.92
N ALA A 85 10.49 9.49 2.60
CA ALA A 85 11.82 10.01 2.89
C ALA A 85 12.63 9.08 3.82
N TYR A 86 11.97 8.19 4.56
CA TYR A 86 12.61 7.23 5.46
C TYR A 86 12.65 5.83 4.83
N SER A 87 13.84 5.36 4.43
CA SER A 87 14.01 4.10 3.70
C SER A 87 13.41 2.87 4.40
N GLY A 88 13.47 2.81 5.74
CA GLY A 88 12.86 1.72 6.51
C GLY A 88 11.33 1.71 6.45
N ILE A 89 10.70 2.89 6.44
CA ILE A 89 9.25 3.04 6.26
C ILE A 89 8.88 2.69 4.82
N THR A 90 9.60 3.23 3.84
CA THR A 90 9.41 2.95 2.42
C THR A 90 9.45 1.46 2.11
N ALA A 91 10.48 0.75 2.60
CA ALA A 91 10.59 -0.70 2.44
C ALA A 91 9.43 -1.45 3.12
N ARG A 92 9.04 -1.06 4.35
CA ARG A 92 7.92 -1.71 5.06
C ARG A 92 6.60 -1.56 4.32
N LEU A 93 6.32 -0.37 3.78
CA LEU A 93 5.13 -0.08 2.99
C LEU A 93 5.15 -0.81 1.64
N SER A 94 6.28 -0.82 0.95
CA SER A 94 6.47 -1.55 -0.31
C SER A 94 6.17 -3.05 -0.14
N VAL A 95 6.76 -3.67 0.88
CA VAL A 95 6.50 -5.08 1.21
C VAL A 95 5.03 -5.35 1.50
N GLU A 96 4.34 -4.45 2.22
CA GLU A 96 2.90 -4.62 2.44
C GLU A 96 2.10 -4.50 1.14
N CYS A 97 2.44 -3.54 0.28
CA CYS A 97 1.79 -3.35 -1.02
C CYS A 97 1.88 -4.61 -1.89
N ILE A 98 3.05 -5.26 -1.91
CA ILE A 98 3.29 -6.52 -2.63
C ILE A 98 2.52 -7.66 -1.96
N ASN A 99 2.69 -7.85 -0.64
CA ASN A 99 2.05 -8.95 0.09
C ASN A 99 0.52 -8.91 0.01
N ALA A 100 -0.07 -7.70 -0.04
CA ALA A 100 -1.51 -7.52 -0.19
C ALA A 100 -2.05 -8.09 -1.51
N GLN A 101 -1.25 -8.13 -2.58
CA GLN A 101 -1.67 -8.70 -3.87
C GLN A 101 -1.86 -10.21 -3.81
N TYR A 102 -1.12 -10.88 -2.93
CA TYR A 102 -1.16 -12.34 -2.76
C TYR A 102 -2.13 -12.78 -1.64
N ARG A 103 -2.68 -11.85 -0.88
CA ARG A 103 -3.54 -12.15 0.26
C ARG A 103 -4.95 -12.50 -0.21
N ILE A 104 -5.31 -13.78 -0.10
CA ILE A 104 -6.67 -14.25 -0.29
C ILE A 104 -7.44 -14.02 1.01
N HIS A 105 -8.53 -13.24 0.95
CA HIS A 105 -9.44 -13.06 2.08
C HIS A 105 -10.66 -13.96 1.87
N GLU A 106 -10.70 -15.08 2.57
CA GLU A 106 -11.93 -15.89 2.68
C GLU A 106 -12.83 -15.23 3.72
N LYS A 107 -14.02 -14.78 3.31
CA LYS A 107 -15.07 -14.43 4.27
C LYS A 107 -15.74 -15.74 4.68
N ASN A 108 -15.43 -16.23 5.88
CA ASN A 108 -16.22 -17.25 6.56
C ASN A 108 -17.58 -16.68 6.99
#